data_AF-G4ZAY4-F1
#
_entry.id   AF-G4ZAY4-F1
#
_cell.length_a   1.000
_cell.length_b   1.000
_cell.length_c   1.000
_cell.angle_alpha   90.00
_cell.angle_beta   90.00
_cell.angle_gamma   90.00
#
_symmetry.space_group_name_H-M   'P 1'
#
loop_
_entity.id
_entity.type
_entity.pdbx_description
1 polymer ?
#
loop_
_entity_poly.entity_id
_entity_poly.type
_entity_poly.pdbx_seq_one_letter_code
_entity_poly.pdbx_strand_id
1 'polypeptide(L)'
;MGVSQSKGGGGGGGGVRWKLQPLVPRSWAELEQLHLRFQQEAHRRRADPSFQYFLPFPVFQAIVGPLCPDKDKLQLLAMFEALDVKSTRRLAVMDFFSGLALLVDAKKPQKLEFVLSLLDNGGLKTLNKCELTMVVSAASRGLKMFAPGADVLQESTMRPLIRRLFGDNSEVLRQNVVNKALADPEILFFMSDLEAVQAICL
;
A
#
# COMPACT_ATOMS: atom_id res chain seq x y z
N MET A 1 -19.57 45.12 -33.20
CA MET A 1 -20.19 44.03 -32.42
C MET A 1 -19.19 42.91 -32.30
N GLY A 2 -18.84 42.50 -31.08
CA GLY A 2 -17.82 41.49 -30.81
C GLY A 2 -17.47 41.52 -29.33
N VAL A 3 -18.44 41.16 -28.51
CA VAL A 3 -18.37 41.16 -27.04
C VAL A 3 -17.42 40.06 -26.58
N SER A 4 -16.52 40.41 -25.66
CA SER A 4 -15.67 39.50 -24.90
C SER A 4 -16.47 38.40 -24.20
N GLN A 5 -15.99 37.16 -24.27
CA GLN A 5 -16.21 36.19 -23.20
C GLN A 5 -14.86 35.63 -22.74
N SER A 6 -14.35 36.23 -21.66
CA SER A 6 -13.53 35.54 -20.69
C SER A 6 -14.36 34.38 -20.11
N LYS A 7 -13.80 33.17 -20.10
CA LYS A 7 -14.15 32.14 -19.11
C LYS A 7 -12.93 31.86 -18.27
N GLY A 8 -12.90 32.50 -17.10
CA GLY A 8 -12.15 32.04 -15.95
C GLY A 8 -12.92 30.98 -15.16
N GLY A 9 -12.20 30.28 -14.28
CA GLY A 9 -12.67 29.26 -13.34
C GLY A 9 -12.20 27.87 -13.77
N GLY A 10 -11.31 27.16 -13.07
CA GLY A 10 -11.02 27.13 -11.65
C GLY A 10 -11.34 25.73 -11.13
N GLY A 11 -10.31 24.94 -10.78
CA GLY A 11 -10.42 23.71 -9.99
C GLY A 11 -10.63 22.40 -10.76
N GLY A 12 -9.84 21.36 -10.45
CA GLY A 12 -10.25 19.98 -10.74
C GLY A 12 -9.19 18.97 -11.18
N GLY A 13 -7.92 19.35 -11.36
CA GLY A 13 -6.86 18.42 -11.79
C GLY A 13 -6.11 17.69 -10.68
N GLY A 14 -6.33 18.06 -9.41
CA GLY A 14 -5.89 17.25 -8.29
C GLY A 14 -7.02 16.27 -7.97
N GLY A 15 -7.01 15.05 -8.50
CA GLY A 15 -8.05 14.06 -8.21
C GLY A 15 -7.48 13.01 -7.26
N VAL A 16 -8.01 12.87 -6.04
CA VAL A 16 -7.65 11.82 -5.05
C VAL A 16 -6.22 11.89 -4.49
N ARG A 17 -5.18 11.96 -5.32
CA ARG A 17 -3.76 11.87 -4.93
C ARG A 17 -3.31 12.94 -3.92
N TRP A 18 -3.67 14.21 -4.13
CA TRP A 18 -3.37 15.29 -3.17
C TRP A 18 -4.13 15.14 -1.84
N LYS A 19 -5.31 14.51 -1.86
CA LYS A 19 -6.10 14.27 -0.64
C LYS A 19 -5.42 13.22 0.24
N LEU A 20 -4.71 12.28 -0.38
CA LEU A 20 -4.04 11.16 0.28
C LEU A 20 -2.56 11.44 0.58
N GLN A 21 -1.95 12.48 0.02
CA GLN A 21 -0.56 12.86 0.29
C GLN A 21 -0.24 12.93 1.81
N PRO A 22 -1.11 13.48 2.68
CA PRO A 22 -0.84 13.49 4.13
C PRO A 22 -0.79 12.09 4.78
N LEU A 23 -1.35 11.06 4.13
CA LEU A 23 -1.35 9.69 4.63
C LEU A 23 -0.06 8.95 4.30
N VAL A 24 0.72 9.42 3.32
CA VAL A 24 1.96 8.77 2.92
C VAL A 24 3.04 9.14 3.95
N PRO A 25 3.61 8.17 4.69
CA PRO A 25 4.69 8.44 5.61
C PRO A 25 5.88 9.13 4.91
N ARG A 26 6.50 10.09 5.57
CA ARG A 26 7.63 10.86 5.05
C ARG A 26 8.95 10.10 5.14
N SER A 27 8.98 9.04 5.96
CA SER A 27 10.15 8.21 6.17
C SER A 27 9.74 6.78 6.49
N TRP A 28 10.68 5.86 6.32
CA TRP A 28 10.48 4.46 6.69
C TRP A 28 10.14 4.29 8.19
N ALA A 29 10.80 5.04 9.08
CA ALA A 29 10.53 4.98 10.51
C ALA A 29 9.08 5.39 10.85
N GLU A 30 8.52 6.34 10.11
CA GLU A 30 7.13 6.76 10.29
C GLU A 30 6.14 5.69 9.80
N LEU A 31 6.47 4.97 8.73
CA LEU A 31 5.70 3.80 8.27
C LEU A 31 5.71 2.68 9.32
N GLU A 32 6.88 2.36 9.87
CA GLU A 32 7.01 1.34 10.93
C GLU A 32 6.21 1.74 12.17
N GLN A 33 6.27 3.01 12.57
CA GLN A 33 5.49 3.52 13.69
C GLN A 33 3.99 3.46 13.43
N LEU A 34 3.54 3.77 12.20
CA LEU A 34 2.14 3.63 11.80
C LEU A 34 1.68 2.17 11.87
N HIS A 35 2.50 1.23 11.39
CA HIS A 35 2.22 -0.20 11.46
C HIS A 35 2.19 -0.73 12.89
N LEU A 36 3.11 -0.27 13.75
CA LEU A 36 3.13 -0.61 15.17
C LEU A 36 1.84 -0.15 15.87
N ARG A 37 1.35 1.06 15.58
CA ARG A 37 0.06 1.53 16.12
C ARG A 37 -1.11 0.64 15.68
N PHE A 38 -1.10 0.20 14.42
CA PHE A 38 -2.09 -0.77 13.95
C PHE A 38 -2.02 -2.08 14.73
N GLN A 39 -0.83 -2.65 14.91
CA GLN A 39 -0.65 -3.89 15.68
C GLN A 39 -1.16 -3.74 17.13
N GLN A 40 -0.90 -2.60 17.76
CA GLN A 40 -1.41 -2.28 19.10
C GLN A 40 -2.94 -2.21 19.12
N GLU A 41 -3.56 -1.58 18.13
CA GLU A 41 -5.02 -1.45 18.04
C GLU A 41 -5.70 -2.79 17.74
N ALA A 42 -5.11 -3.60 16.83
CA ALA A 42 -5.55 -4.96 16.56
C ALA A 42 -5.45 -5.84 17.82
N HIS A 43 -4.37 -5.69 18.60
CA HIS A 43 -4.21 -6.42 19.86
C HIS A 43 -5.24 -5.99 20.91
N ARG A 44 -5.53 -4.68 21.04
CA ARG A 44 -6.58 -4.18 21.94
C ARG A 44 -7.95 -4.73 21.58
N ARG A 45 -8.21 -4.93 20.27
CA ARG A 45 -9.48 -5.43 19.73
C ARG A 45 -9.48 -6.93 19.43
N ARG A 46 -8.53 -7.69 19.98
CA ARG A 46 -8.33 -9.13 19.71
C ARG A 46 -9.57 -10.03 19.92
N ALA A 47 -10.59 -9.53 20.60
CA ALA A 47 -11.88 -10.22 20.73
C ALA A 47 -12.60 -10.40 19.38
N ASP A 48 -12.33 -9.54 18.40
CA ASP A 48 -12.82 -9.66 17.03
C ASP A 48 -11.61 -9.83 16.07
N PRO A 49 -11.39 -11.05 15.54
CA PRO A 49 -10.25 -11.34 14.66
C PRO A 49 -10.26 -10.53 13.35
N SER A 50 -11.38 -9.94 12.95
CA SER A 50 -11.46 -9.17 11.70
C SER A 50 -10.54 -7.94 11.71
N PHE A 51 -10.27 -7.36 12.89
CA PHE A 51 -9.36 -6.23 13.06
C PHE A 51 -7.89 -6.57 12.79
N GLN A 52 -7.53 -7.85 12.70
CA GLN A 52 -6.18 -8.27 12.27
C GLN A 52 -5.97 -8.08 10.76
N TYR A 53 -7.06 -8.13 9.99
CA TYR A 53 -7.00 -8.14 8.51
C TYR A 53 -7.63 -6.90 7.88
N PHE A 54 -8.45 -6.17 8.64
CA PHE A 54 -9.21 -5.03 8.14
C PHE A 54 -9.08 -3.78 9.01
N LEU A 55 -9.00 -2.63 8.36
CA LEU A 55 -9.00 -1.29 8.93
C LEU A 55 -10.39 -0.65 8.70
N PRO A 56 -11.35 -0.79 9.61
CA PRO A 56 -12.54 0.06 9.60
C PRO A 56 -12.19 1.48 10.07
N PHE A 57 -13.06 2.44 9.78
CA PHE A 57 -12.79 3.86 10.06
C PHE A 57 -12.31 4.16 11.49
N PRO A 58 -12.86 3.57 12.58
CA PRO A 58 -12.36 3.83 13.92
C PRO A 58 -10.88 3.45 14.13
N VAL A 59 -10.44 2.35 13.51
CA VAL A 59 -9.03 1.91 13.58
C VAL A 59 -8.16 2.79 12.68
N PHE A 60 -8.63 3.09 11.47
CA PHE A 60 -7.96 4.03 10.57
C PHE A 60 -7.72 5.38 11.25
N GLN A 61 -8.75 5.96 11.87
CA GLN A 61 -8.67 7.22 12.59
C GLN A 61 -7.64 7.15 13.73
N ALA A 62 -7.62 6.05 14.49
CA ALA A 62 -6.71 5.88 15.62
C ALA A 62 -5.23 5.85 15.18
N ILE A 63 -4.93 5.21 14.05
CA ILE A 63 -3.54 5.06 13.58
C ILE A 63 -3.07 6.26 12.75
N VAL A 64 -3.96 6.86 11.95
CA VAL A 64 -3.66 7.99 11.04
C VAL A 64 -3.76 9.33 11.74
N GLY A 65 -4.64 9.50 12.74
CA GLY A 65 -4.81 10.77 13.45
C GLY A 65 -3.50 11.41 13.91
N PRO A 66 -2.57 10.65 14.54
CA PRO A 66 -1.29 11.22 14.95
C PRO A 66 -0.29 11.46 13.80
N LEU A 67 -0.51 10.90 12.60
CA LEU A 67 0.23 11.22 11.37
C LEU A 67 -0.26 12.54 10.75
N CYS A 68 -1.54 12.85 10.95
CA CYS A 68 -2.24 13.99 10.38
C CYS A 68 -2.86 14.86 11.49
N PRO A 69 -2.07 15.47 12.40
CA PRO A 69 -2.59 16.16 13.58
C PRO A 69 -3.50 17.35 13.23
N ASP A 70 -3.29 17.96 12.07
CA ASP A 70 -4.08 19.11 11.59
C ASP A 70 -5.41 18.70 10.93
N LYS A 71 -5.71 17.39 10.86
CA LYS A 71 -6.93 16.87 10.22
C LYS A 71 -7.99 16.53 11.24
N ASP A 72 -9.17 17.11 11.06
CA ASP A 72 -10.34 16.75 11.86
C ASP A 72 -10.93 15.39 11.44
N LYS A 73 -11.92 14.91 12.21
CA LYS A 73 -12.59 13.64 11.96
C LYS A 73 -13.26 13.57 10.58
N LEU A 74 -13.85 14.66 10.09
CA LEU A 74 -14.53 14.69 8.80
C LEU A 74 -13.53 14.60 7.65
N GLN A 75 -12.39 15.28 7.79
CA GLN A 75 -11.30 15.22 6.82
C GLN A 75 -10.67 13.82 6.78
N LEU A 76 -10.45 13.18 7.93
CA LEU A 76 -9.98 11.79 8.01
C LEU A 76 -11.01 10.81 7.41
N LEU A 77 -12.31 11.05 7.60
CA LEU A 77 -13.36 10.24 6.99
C LEU A 77 -13.35 10.38 5.46
N ALA A 78 -13.23 11.60 4.93
CA ALA A 78 -13.14 11.83 3.50
C ALA A 78 -11.90 11.16 2.87
N MET A 79 -10.78 11.11 3.59
CA MET A 79 -9.59 10.36 3.19
C MET A 79 -9.85 8.85 3.19
N PHE A 80 -10.49 8.32 4.24
CA PHE A 80 -10.87 6.92 4.32
C PHE A 80 -11.80 6.49 3.17
N GLU A 81 -12.82 7.29 2.88
CA GLU A 81 -13.76 7.05 1.78
C GLU A 81 -13.08 7.10 0.41
N ALA A 82 -12.07 7.97 0.24
CA ALA A 82 -11.26 8.01 -0.98
C ALA A 82 -10.42 6.74 -1.18
N LEU A 83 -9.97 6.09 -0.09
CA LEU A 83 -9.26 4.81 -0.12
C LEU A 83 -10.23 3.62 -0.32
N ASP A 84 -11.43 3.68 0.28
CA ASP A 84 -12.46 2.64 0.20
C ASP A 84 -13.28 2.75 -1.09
N VAL A 85 -12.60 2.61 -2.23
CA VAL A 85 -13.18 2.73 -3.58
C VAL A 85 -14.39 1.80 -3.78
N LYS A 86 -14.42 0.65 -3.09
CA LYS A 86 -15.51 -0.33 -3.16
C LYS A 86 -16.62 -0.08 -2.13
N SER A 87 -16.51 0.96 -1.32
CA SER A 87 -17.46 1.33 -0.25
C SER A 87 -17.79 0.17 0.69
N THR A 88 -16.78 -0.65 1.00
CA THR A 88 -16.91 -1.83 1.88
C THR A 88 -16.88 -1.47 3.36
N ARG A 89 -16.68 -0.19 3.69
CA ARG A 89 -16.52 0.40 5.02
C ARG A 89 -15.32 -0.15 5.80
N ARG A 90 -14.36 -0.76 5.11
CA ARG A 90 -13.12 -1.29 5.67
C ARG A 90 -12.05 -1.39 4.60
N LEU A 91 -10.80 -1.13 4.95
CA LEU A 91 -9.66 -1.34 4.06
C LEU A 91 -8.96 -2.65 4.43
N ALA A 92 -8.45 -3.40 3.46
CA ALA A 92 -7.58 -4.53 3.77
C ALA A 92 -6.24 -4.01 4.28
N VAL A 93 -5.79 -4.51 5.43
CA VAL A 93 -4.52 -4.11 6.09
C VAL A 93 -3.34 -4.33 5.15
N MET A 94 -3.29 -5.50 4.51
CA MET A 94 -2.21 -5.82 3.57
C MET A 94 -2.18 -4.86 2.38
N ASP A 95 -3.34 -4.50 1.81
CA ASP A 95 -3.40 -3.56 0.69
C ASP A 95 -2.90 -2.18 1.14
N PHE A 96 -3.39 -1.70 2.28
CA PHE A 96 -3.03 -0.40 2.83
C PHE A 96 -1.52 -0.27 3.11
N PHE A 97 -0.96 -1.19 3.90
CA PHE A 97 0.45 -1.13 4.28
C PHE A 97 1.40 -1.49 3.14
N SER A 98 1.03 -2.41 2.24
CA SER A 98 1.87 -2.70 1.06
C SER A 98 1.92 -1.51 0.11
N GLY A 99 0.80 -0.81 -0.10
CA GLY A 99 0.75 0.40 -0.91
C GLY A 99 1.66 1.50 -0.36
N LEU A 100 1.58 1.75 0.96
CA LEU A 100 2.47 2.72 1.61
C LEU A 100 3.95 2.30 1.52
N ALA A 101 4.28 1.04 1.81
CA ALA A 101 5.66 0.54 1.76
C ALA A 101 6.32 0.70 0.39
N LEU A 102 5.55 0.56 -0.69
CA LEU A 102 6.05 0.77 -2.04
C LEU A 102 6.35 2.25 -2.33
N LEU A 103 5.57 3.17 -1.77
CA LEU A 103 5.66 4.62 -2.01
C LEU A 103 6.63 5.35 -1.09
N VAL A 104 6.91 4.84 0.10
CA VAL A 104 7.86 5.46 1.03
C VAL A 104 9.29 5.23 0.52
N ASP A 105 10.16 6.24 0.60
CA ASP A 105 11.56 6.05 0.22
C ASP A 105 12.28 5.11 1.21
N ALA A 106 12.90 4.05 0.69
CA ALA A 106 13.61 3.02 1.44
C ALA A 106 14.36 2.06 0.50
N LYS A 107 15.26 1.26 1.06
CA LYS A 107 15.99 0.24 0.30
C LYS A 107 15.03 -0.83 -0.23
N LYS A 108 15.22 -1.26 -1.49
CA LYS A 108 14.39 -2.32 -2.13
C LYS A 108 14.24 -3.60 -1.28
N PRO A 109 15.31 -4.16 -0.67
CA PRO A 109 15.19 -5.32 0.22
C PRO A 109 14.25 -5.07 1.41
N GLN A 110 14.36 -3.89 2.03
CA GLN A 110 13.57 -3.49 3.19
C GLN A 110 12.07 -3.40 2.84
N LYS A 111 11.75 -2.85 1.66
CA LYS A 111 10.37 -2.81 1.13
C LYS A 111 9.80 -4.21 0.95
N LEU A 112 10.56 -5.12 0.33
CA LEU A 112 10.12 -6.50 0.07
C LEU A 112 9.93 -7.30 1.36
N GLU A 113 10.87 -7.21 2.30
CA GLU A 113 10.78 -7.89 3.58
C GLU A 113 9.56 -7.44 4.38
N PHE A 114 9.31 -6.13 4.43
CA PHE A 114 8.12 -5.58 5.09
C PHE A 114 6.84 -6.08 4.46
N VAL A 115 6.69 -5.98 3.14
CA VAL A 115 5.49 -6.44 2.42
C VAL A 115 5.24 -7.93 2.64
N LEU A 116 6.28 -8.77 2.62
CA LEU A 116 6.15 -10.21 2.89
C LEU A 116 5.84 -10.50 4.37
N SER A 117 6.30 -9.66 5.29
CA SER A 117 6.03 -9.78 6.74
C SER A 117 4.58 -9.44 7.14
N LEU A 118 3.86 -8.68 6.30
CA LEU A 118 2.44 -8.38 6.55
C LEU A 118 1.57 -9.64 6.52
N LEU A 119 2.07 -10.71 5.90
CA LEU A 119 1.47 -12.03 5.94
C LEU A 119 2.07 -12.83 7.11
N ASP A 120 1.35 -12.87 8.23
CA ASP A 120 1.74 -13.69 9.37
C ASP A 120 1.20 -15.12 9.22
N ASN A 121 2.05 -16.02 8.71
CA ASN A 121 1.77 -17.45 8.61
C ASN A 121 2.00 -18.17 9.96
N GLY A 122 1.39 -17.68 11.04
CA GLY A 122 1.60 -18.23 12.39
C GLY A 122 3.06 -18.25 12.83
N GLY A 123 3.86 -17.25 12.41
CA GLY A 123 5.30 -17.17 12.69
C GLY A 123 6.20 -18.10 11.87
N LEU A 124 5.67 -18.85 10.90
CA LEU A 124 6.49 -19.68 10.00
C LEU A 124 7.36 -18.80 9.10
N LYS A 125 8.56 -19.27 8.72
CA LYS A 125 9.50 -18.52 7.85
C LYS A 125 9.31 -18.81 6.35
N THR A 126 8.31 -19.61 6.04
CA THR A 126 8.02 -20.09 4.69
C THR A 126 6.81 -19.37 4.10
N LEU A 127 6.70 -19.46 2.78
CA LEU A 127 5.57 -19.01 2.00
C LEU A 127 5.17 -20.11 1.02
N ASN A 128 3.88 -20.23 0.75
CA ASN A 128 3.32 -21.00 -0.37
C ASN A 128 2.88 -20.09 -1.54
N LYS A 129 2.56 -20.69 -2.69
CA LYS A 129 2.18 -19.96 -3.91
C LYS A 129 0.95 -19.07 -3.72
N CYS A 130 -0.03 -19.52 -2.94
CA CYS A 130 -1.24 -18.75 -2.67
C CYS A 130 -0.91 -17.49 -1.87
N GLU A 131 -0.09 -17.63 -0.84
CA GLU A 131 0.37 -16.51 0.00
C GLU A 131 1.14 -15.47 -0.79
N LEU A 132 2.11 -15.89 -1.62
CA LEU A 132 2.83 -14.96 -2.46
C LEU A 132 1.89 -14.26 -3.45
N THR A 133 0.93 -15.00 -4.03
CA THR A 133 -0.09 -14.40 -4.91
C THR A 133 -0.91 -13.36 -4.17
N MET A 134 -1.33 -13.63 -2.93
CA MET A 134 -2.06 -12.68 -2.10
C MET A 134 -1.23 -11.43 -1.82
N VAL A 135 0.05 -11.58 -1.47
CA VAL A 135 0.95 -10.45 -1.17
C VAL A 135 1.19 -9.59 -2.41
N VAL A 136 1.52 -10.18 -3.55
CA VAL A 136 1.73 -9.43 -4.81
C VAL A 136 0.43 -8.73 -5.23
N SER A 137 -0.72 -9.38 -5.05
CA SER A 137 -2.03 -8.78 -5.35
C SER A 137 -2.36 -7.63 -4.39
N ALA A 138 -2.01 -7.77 -3.12
CA ALA A 138 -2.20 -6.72 -2.11
C ALA A 138 -1.32 -5.50 -2.42
N ALA A 139 -0.06 -5.72 -2.80
CA ALA A 139 0.85 -4.66 -3.23
C ALA A 139 0.32 -3.91 -4.47
N SER A 140 -0.19 -4.64 -5.47
CA SER A 140 -0.83 -4.07 -6.66
C SER A 140 -2.06 -3.22 -6.31
N ARG A 141 -2.99 -3.75 -5.51
CA ARG A 141 -4.19 -3.02 -5.06
C ARG A 141 -3.84 -1.82 -4.19
N GLY A 142 -2.87 -1.96 -3.30
CA GLY A 142 -2.35 -0.90 -2.45
C GLY A 142 -1.75 0.24 -3.25
N LEU A 143 -0.95 -0.07 -4.27
CA LEU A 143 -0.40 0.95 -5.15
C LEU A 143 -1.51 1.71 -5.89
N LYS A 144 -2.53 1.00 -6.40
CA LYS A 144 -3.69 1.63 -7.03
C LYS A 144 -4.47 2.54 -6.06
N MET A 145 -4.48 2.21 -4.77
CA MET A 145 -5.15 2.98 -3.71
C MET A 145 -4.49 4.35 -3.49
N PHE A 146 -3.15 4.45 -3.55
CA PHE A 146 -2.42 5.68 -3.26
C PHE A 146 -1.85 6.41 -4.49
N ALA A 147 -1.65 5.69 -5.60
CA ALA A 147 -1.14 6.22 -6.86
C ALA A 147 -2.03 5.75 -8.04
N PRO A 148 -3.30 6.21 -8.09
CA PRO A 148 -4.21 5.87 -9.19
C PRO A 148 -3.68 6.50 -10.49
N GLY A 149 -3.05 5.68 -11.34
CA GLY A 149 -2.39 6.13 -12.58
C GLY A 149 -0.97 5.62 -12.75
N ALA A 150 -0.34 5.07 -11.70
CA ALA A 150 0.83 4.24 -11.90
C ALA A 150 0.41 3.04 -12.76
N ASP A 151 1.22 2.64 -13.75
CA ASP A 151 0.93 1.45 -14.55
C ASP A 151 1.16 0.22 -13.66
N VAL A 152 0.11 -0.15 -12.93
CA VAL A 152 0.18 -1.17 -11.88
C VAL A 152 0.44 -2.53 -12.52
N LEU A 153 1.27 -3.36 -11.87
CA LEU A 153 1.44 -4.79 -12.17
C LEU A 153 0.09 -5.43 -12.52
N GLN A 154 -0.16 -5.60 -13.82
CA GLN A 154 -1.38 -6.23 -14.31
C GLN A 154 -1.36 -7.71 -13.93
N GLU A 155 -2.54 -8.33 -13.78
CA GLU A 155 -2.63 -9.74 -13.38
C GLU A 155 -1.88 -10.68 -14.35
N SER A 156 -1.85 -10.32 -15.64
CA SER A 156 -1.09 -10.98 -16.70
C SER A 156 0.42 -10.99 -16.45
N THR A 157 0.96 -9.95 -15.82
CA THR A 157 2.38 -9.81 -15.46
C THR A 157 2.68 -10.51 -14.12
N MET A 158 1.71 -10.57 -13.21
CA MET A 158 1.89 -11.15 -11.88
C MET A 158 2.07 -12.67 -11.90
N ARG A 159 1.32 -13.41 -12.72
CA ARG A 159 1.41 -14.89 -12.75
C ARG A 159 2.80 -15.40 -13.19
N PRO A 160 3.41 -14.90 -14.28
CA PRO A 160 4.77 -15.26 -14.65
C PRO A 160 5.79 -14.92 -13.55
N LEU A 161 5.67 -13.73 -12.95
CA LEU A 161 6.54 -13.28 -11.87
C LEU A 161 6.49 -14.22 -10.67
N ILE A 162 5.30 -14.60 -10.21
CA ILE A 162 5.12 -15.56 -9.11
C ILE A 162 5.74 -16.92 -9.45
N ARG A 163 5.58 -17.39 -10.70
CA ARG A 163 6.21 -18.63 -11.17
C ARG A 163 7.74 -18.54 -11.15
N ARG A 164 8.35 -17.41 -11.54
CA ARG A 164 9.81 -17.23 -11.46
C ARG A 164 10.32 -17.25 -10.01
N LEU A 165 9.61 -16.60 -9.10
CA LEU A 165 10.00 -16.55 -7.69
C LEU A 165 9.89 -17.92 -7.00
N PHE A 166 8.82 -18.68 -7.25
CA PHE A 166 8.61 -20.00 -6.63
C PHE A 166 9.29 -21.17 -7.35
N GLY A 167 9.31 -21.15 -8.68
CA GLY A 167 9.55 -22.33 -9.50
C GLY A 167 8.46 -23.40 -9.27
N ASP A 168 8.89 -24.66 -9.25
CA ASP A 168 8.01 -25.81 -9.08
C ASP A 168 7.73 -26.18 -7.61
N ASN A 169 8.39 -25.51 -6.66
CA ASN A 169 8.20 -25.77 -5.24
C ASN A 169 6.77 -25.45 -4.78
N SER A 170 6.27 -26.21 -3.81
CA SER A 170 5.00 -25.94 -3.11
C SER A 170 5.16 -24.86 -2.04
N GLU A 171 6.34 -24.81 -1.42
CA GLU A 171 6.68 -23.93 -0.30
C GLU A 171 8.15 -23.51 -0.39
N VAL A 172 8.46 -22.25 -0.06
CA VAL A 172 9.82 -21.69 -0.10
C VAL A 172 10.06 -20.78 1.09
N LEU A 173 11.33 -20.65 1.50
CA LEU A 173 11.70 -19.67 2.53
C LEU A 173 11.44 -18.24 2.03
N ARG A 174 10.92 -17.37 2.90
CA ARG A 174 10.71 -15.94 2.61
C ARG A 174 11.98 -15.28 2.10
N GLN A 175 13.12 -15.58 2.74
CA GLN A 175 14.42 -15.03 2.32
C GLN A 175 14.79 -15.43 0.89
N ASN A 176 14.45 -16.64 0.46
CA ASN A 176 14.72 -17.08 -0.91
C ASN A 176 13.88 -16.29 -1.92
N VAL A 177 12.63 -15.95 -1.57
CA VAL A 177 11.78 -15.07 -2.39
C VAL A 177 12.39 -13.68 -2.49
N VAL A 178 12.84 -13.10 -1.35
CA VAL A 178 13.52 -11.79 -1.34
C VAL A 178 14.77 -11.82 -2.22
N ASN A 179 15.65 -12.80 -2.03
CA ASN A 179 16.89 -12.91 -2.80
C ASN A 179 16.62 -13.04 -4.31
N LYS A 180 15.63 -13.86 -4.70
CA LYS A 180 15.24 -14.00 -6.11
C LYS A 180 14.62 -12.73 -6.66
N ALA A 181 13.78 -12.04 -5.88
CA ALA A 181 13.15 -10.79 -6.31
C ALA A 181 14.19 -9.68 -6.52
N LEU A 182 15.22 -9.63 -5.69
CA LEU A 182 16.34 -8.69 -5.84
C LEU A 182 17.29 -9.05 -7.00
N ALA A 183 17.20 -10.26 -7.53
CA ALA A 183 17.95 -10.69 -8.71
C ALA A 183 17.11 -10.63 -10.00
N ASP A 184 15.81 -10.33 -9.91
CA ASP A 184 14.89 -10.28 -11.05
C ASP A 184 14.88 -8.87 -11.66
N PRO A 185 15.36 -8.69 -12.90
CA PRO A 185 15.47 -7.36 -13.51
C PRO A 185 14.13 -6.64 -13.69
N GLU A 186 13.04 -7.36 -13.91
CA GLU A 186 11.72 -6.74 -14.08
C GLU A 186 11.19 -6.19 -12.75
N ILE A 187 11.43 -6.90 -11.65
CA ILE A 187 11.06 -6.43 -10.31
C ILE A 187 11.89 -5.19 -9.95
N LEU A 188 13.21 -5.22 -10.20
CA LEU A 188 14.07 -4.08 -9.94
C LEU A 188 13.66 -2.86 -10.78
N PHE A 189 13.37 -3.07 -12.06
CA PHE A 189 12.91 -2.01 -12.96
C PHE A 189 11.60 -1.40 -12.45
N PHE A 190 10.62 -2.22 -12.09
CA PHE A 190 9.36 -1.76 -11.52
C PHE A 190 9.57 -0.93 -10.24
N MET A 191 10.40 -1.42 -9.30
CA MET A 191 10.67 -0.68 -8.06
C MET A 191 11.38 0.65 -8.31
N SER A 192 12.25 0.72 -9.32
CA SER A 192 12.92 1.96 -9.73
C SER A 192 11.98 2.93 -10.45
N ASP A 193 11.05 2.44 -11.26
CA ASP A 193 10.01 3.28 -11.89
C ASP A 193 9.08 3.89 -10.84
N LEU A 194 8.73 3.13 -9.80
CA LEU A 194 7.97 3.65 -8.66
C LEU A 194 8.71 4.78 -7.91
N GLU A 195 10.02 4.64 -7.72
CA GLU A 195 10.86 5.69 -7.12
C GLU A 195 10.87 6.96 -7.99
N ALA A 196 10.87 6.81 -9.32
CA ALA A 196 10.77 7.96 -10.24
C ALA A 196 9.38 8.62 -10.18
N VAL A 197 8.30 7.83 -10.13
CA VAL A 197 6.93 8.34 -9.96
C VAL A 197 6.74 9.03 -8.60
N GLN A 198 7.46 8.59 -7.57
CA GLN A 198 7.51 9.26 -6.28
C GLN A 198 8.17 10.65 -6.41
N ALA A 199 9.34 10.73 -7.02
CA ALA A 199 10.11 11.97 -7.17
C ALA A 199 9.40 13.05 -8.02
N ILE A 200 8.54 12.64 -8.95
CA ILE A 200 7.81 13.56 -9.83
C ILE A 200 6.52 14.07 -9.17
N CYS A 201 6.05 13.46 -8.08
CA CYS A 201 4.66 13.61 -7.67
C CYS A 201 4.37 13.65 -6.16
N LEU A 202 5.38 13.54 -5.30
CA LEU A 202 5.32 13.87 -3.87
C LEU A 202 6.18 15.10 -3.59
#